data_AF-A0A2H0V0U1-F1
#
_entry.id   AF-A0A2H0V0U1-F1
#
_cell.length_a   1.000
_cell.length_b   1.000
_cell.length_c   1.000
_cell.angle_alpha   90.00
_cell.angle_beta   90.00
_cell.angle_gamma   90.00
#
_symmetry.space_group_name_H-M   'P 1'
#
loop_
_entity.id
_entity.type
_entity.pdbx_description
1 polymer ?
#
loop_
_entity_poly.entity_id
_entity_poly.type
_entity_poly.pdbx_seq_one_letter_code
_entity_poly.pdbx_strand_id
1 'polypeptide(L)'
;MFFSQLQNQTDRPAPTPSAGKFIVIYGINNLGKTTQAKMLVAKLRQKGLAAEYIKYPIYDLAPSGTLINDYLRQGNFHKLTPREAQIIYTLNRTQYETALRQKLAQGIYIVAEDYVGTGLAWGIGAGVDEQFLKFINSHLAKEDLAILLDGYRFSESVETNHRHEQNETLTDTVRLIHLRLAEERNWQIINANQTIEQVHKAVWEKVKKIIPSADDSHDLEAMIKKSYPQPASTDKLPPAFNTTTVINPLSSPNKNSGANPRFLQPEEKVPEPKLKFSLELVIPVKKLTPEAKLPTRAHSDDAGFDLYANDNYTLYEQEIVAVGTGIAAAIPSGYAGLIWDKSGLASQGLKTAGGVIDSTYRGEIKVVVINLSGDILHIAQGQKIAQILIQKIETPAVQTVGALDITQRDDRGFGSSGAF
;
A
#
# COMPACT_ATOMS: atom_id res chain seq x y z
N MET A 1 32.50 50.70 -50.41
CA MET A 1 31.59 49.57 -50.17
C MET A 1 32.32 48.56 -49.27
N PHE A 2 32.65 48.89 -48.02
CA PHE A 2 31.92 48.58 -46.77
C PHE A 2 31.10 47.26 -46.74
N PHE A 3 31.67 46.29 -46.01
CA PHE A 3 31.09 45.22 -45.19
C PHE A 3 29.96 44.33 -45.74
N SER A 4 30.24 43.01 -45.81
CA SER A 4 29.55 42.00 -44.99
C SER A 4 30.00 40.58 -45.37
N GLN A 5 31.04 40.09 -44.70
CA GLN A 5 31.20 38.66 -44.40
C GLN A 5 30.43 38.43 -43.10
N LEU A 6 29.32 37.67 -43.12
CA LEU A 6 28.72 36.92 -42.00
C LEU A 6 27.32 36.48 -42.40
N GLN A 7 27.16 35.19 -42.75
CA GLN A 7 25.98 34.37 -42.46
C GLN A 7 26.14 33.03 -43.19
N ASN A 8 26.80 32.08 -42.52
CA ASN A 8 26.66 30.65 -42.81
C ASN A 8 26.85 29.93 -41.48
N GLN A 9 25.87 30.07 -40.60
CA GLN A 9 25.65 29.19 -39.46
C GLN A 9 24.17 29.28 -39.08
N THR A 10 23.63 28.11 -38.72
CA THR A 10 22.27 27.83 -38.20
C THR A 10 21.15 27.69 -39.22
N ASP A 11 21.14 26.57 -39.94
CA ASP A 11 19.90 25.82 -40.18
C ASP A 11 20.18 24.34 -39.85
N ARG A 12 20.34 24.05 -38.55
CA ARG A 12 20.03 22.71 -38.05
C ARG A 12 18.55 22.73 -37.72
N PRO A 13 17.72 21.82 -38.26
CA PRO A 13 16.34 21.70 -37.80
C PRO A 13 16.35 21.52 -36.29
N ALA A 14 15.57 22.32 -35.57
CA ALA A 14 15.44 22.20 -34.12
C ALA A 14 15.06 20.74 -33.80
N PRO A 15 15.77 20.07 -32.86
CA PRO A 15 15.45 18.71 -32.49
C PRO A 15 13.98 18.66 -32.07
N THR A 16 13.21 17.77 -32.68
CA THR A 16 11.81 17.54 -32.31
C THR A 16 11.80 17.20 -30.82
N PRO A 17 11.06 17.92 -29.96
CA PRO A 17 11.14 17.70 -28.52
C PRO A 17 10.76 16.25 -28.20
N SER A 18 11.64 15.50 -27.54
CA SER A 18 11.25 14.23 -26.93
C SER A 18 10.08 14.50 -25.99
N ALA A 19 9.04 13.66 -26.00
CA ALA A 19 7.92 13.80 -25.09
C ALA A 19 8.41 13.93 -23.63
N GLY A 20 7.80 14.85 -22.89
CA GLY A 20 8.14 15.13 -21.50
C GLY A 20 7.93 13.89 -20.64
N LYS A 21 8.69 13.79 -19.55
CA LYS A 21 8.59 12.65 -18.62
C LYS A 21 7.75 12.99 -17.40
N PHE A 22 6.90 12.04 -17.01
CA PHE A 22 6.12 12.14 -15.79
C PHE A 22 6.81 11.39 -14.65
N ILE A 23 7.33 12.14 -13.68
CA ILE A 23 8.11 11.63 -12.55
C ILE A 23 7.30 11.88 -11.29
N VAL A 24 7.07 10.85 -10.47
CA VAL A 24 6.29 10.97 -9.23
C VAL A 24 7.13 10.59 -8.02
N ILE A 25 7.09 11.42 -6.98
CA ILE A 25 7.70 11.16 -5.68
C ILE A 25 6.61 10.82 -4.66
N TYR A 26 6.69 9.60 -4.15
CA TYR A 26 5.82 9.04 -3.11
C TYR A 26 6.53 8.98 -1.75
N GLY A 27 5.76 8.75 -0.69
CA GLY A 27 6.24 8.58 0.68
C GLY A 27 5.25 9.12 1.69
N ILE A 28 5.40 8.73 2.95
CA ILE A 28 4.59 9.29 4.04
C ILE A 28 4.87 10.79 4.26
N ASN A 29 4.04 11.44 5.07
CA ASN A 29 4.22 12.84 5.43
C ASN A 29 5.56 13.04 6.14
N ASN A 30 6.15 14.22 5.96
CA ASN A 30 7.38 14.68 6.62
C ASN A 30 8.63 13.86 6.28
N LEU A 31 8.78 13.43 5.02
CA LEU A 31 10.00 12.81 4.45
C LEU A 31 10.73 13.69 3.42
N GLY A 32 10.36 14.97 3.29
CA GLY A 32 11.03 15.89 2.37
C GLY A 32 10.62 15.80 0.90
N LYS A 33 9.48 15.15 0.57
CA LYS A 33 8.97 15.03 -0.81
C LYS A 33 8.92 16.37 -1.56
N THR A 34 8.29 17.39 -0.97
CA THR A 34 8.19 18.73 -1.57
C THR A 34 9.56 19.33 -1.87
N THR A 35 10.51 19.20 -0.94
CA THR A 35 11.88 19.70 -1.10
C THR A 35 12.57 19.01 -2.28
N GLN A 36 12.52 17.68 -2.32
CA GLN A 36 13.15 16.89 -3.37
C GLN A 36 12.53 17.14 -4.75
N ALA A 37 11.21 17.25 -4.84
CA ALA A 37 10.51 17.54 -6.08
C ALA A 37 10.90 18.92 -6.65
N LYS A 38 10.94 19.96 -5.80
CA LYS A 38 11.34 21.31 -6.22
C LYS A 38 12.81 21.38 -6.63
N MET A 39 13.72 20.73 -5.88
CA MET A 39 15.13 20.64 -6.25
C MET A 39 15.30 19.91 -7.59
N LEU A 40 14.52 18.84 -7.83
CA LEU A 40 14.56 18.11 -9.10
C LEU A 40 14.10 18.97 -10.28
N VAL A 41 13.02 19.75 -10.13
CA VAL A 41 12.58 20.70 -11.18
C VAL A 41 13.67 21.73 -11.47
N ALA A 42 14.30 22.30 -10.43
CA ALA A 42 15.42 23.23 -10.61
C ALA A 42 16.59 22.57 -11.35
N LYS A 43 16.92 21.32 -11.02
CA LYS A 43 17.99 20.56 -11.67
C LYS A 43 17.69 20.24 -13.15
N LEU A 44 16.46 19.86 -13.46
CA LEU A 44 16.01 19.62 -14.84
C LEU A 44 16.10 20.91 -15.67
N ARG A 45 15.64 22.04 -15.12
CA ARG A 45 15.76 23.36 -15.77
C ARG A 45 17.22 23.77 -15.98
N GLN A 46 18.10 23.50 -15.01
CA GLN A 46 19.55 23.73 -15.15
C GLN A 46 20.15 22.89 -16.31
N LYS A 47 19.56 21.73 -16.62
CA LYS A 47 19.94 20.87 -17.75
C LYS A 47 19.29 21.25 -19.07
N GLY A 48 18.58 22.38 -19.13
CA GLY A 48 17.93 22.88 -20.35
C GLY A 48 16.58 22.23 -20.66
N LEU A 49 16.03 21.43 -19.74
CA LEU A 49 14.72 20.79 -19.92
C LEU A 49 13.61 21.67 -19.34
N ALA A 50 12.52 21.81 -20.09
CA ALA A 50 11.29 22.39 -19.54
C ALA A 50 10.75 21.46 -18.46
N ALA A 51 10.55 21.96 -17.24
CA ALA A 51 10.05 21.16 -16.13
C ALA A 51 9.11 21.95 -15.21
N GLU A 52 8.08 21.31 -14.70
CA GLU A 52 7.12 21.88 -13.76
C GLU A 52 6.88 20.97 -12.55
N TYR A 53 6.55 21.60 -11.42
CA TYR A 53 6.18 20.92 -10.19
C TYR A 53 4.67 20.86 -10.06
N ILE A 54 4.15 19.73 -9.58
CA ILE A 54 2.75 19.58 -9.20
C ILE A 54 2.63 18.84 -7.88
N LYS A 55 1.62 19.17 -7.07
CA LYS A 55 1.28 18.44 -5.86
C LYS A 55 -0.15 17.94 -5.94
N TYR A 56 -0.33 16.64 -5.76
CA TYR A 56 -1.66 16.07 -5.57
C TYR A 56 -1.98 15.92 -4.08
N PRO A 57 -3.25 16.06 -3.68
CA PRO A 57 -4.35 16.64 -4.47
C PRO A 57 -4.07 18.12 -4.81
N ILE A 58 -4.63 18.57 -5.93
CA ILE A 58 -4.57 19.96 -6.38
C ILE A 58 -5.70 20.71 -5.68
N TYR A 59 -5.37 21.40 -4.59
CA TYR A 59 -6.36 21.97 -3.65
C TYR A 59 -7.20 23.11 -4.21
N ASP A 60 -6.68 23.84 -5.19
CA ASP A 60 -7.35 24.96 -5.86
C ASP A 60 -8.19 24.51 -7.08
N LEU A 61 -8.21 23.21 -7.40
CA LEU A 61 -8.96 22.67 -8.53
C LEU A 61 -10.42 22.40 -8.16
N ALA A 62 -11.29 23.38 -8.36
CA ALA A 62 -12.72 23.22 -8.07
C ALA A 62 -13.42 22.18 -9.00
N PRO A 63 -14.42 21.43 -8.50
CA PRO A 63 -14.86 21.39 -7.09
C PRO A 63 -14.04 20.41 -6.22
N SER A 64 -13.32 19.45 -6.81
CA SER A 64 -12.72 18.34 -6.06
C SER A 64 -11.63 18.79 -5.08
N GLY A 65 -10.77 19.72 -5.49
CA GLY A 65 -9.69 20.27 -4.69
C GLY A 65 -10.23 20.98 -3.45
N THR A 66 -11.30 21.76 -3.62
CA THR A 66 -11.98 22.47 -2.54
C THR A 66 -12.59 21.48 -1.55
N LEU A 67 -13.30 20.46 -2.04
CA LEU A 67 -13.88 19.41 -1.20
C LEU A 67 -12.82 18.61 -0.42
N ILE A 68 -11.70 18.28 -1.06
CA ILE A 68 -10.58 17.59 -0.39
C ILE A 68 -9.91 18.51 0.63
N ASN A 69 -9.76 19.79 0.32
CA ASN A 69 -9.21 20.77 1.24
C ASN A 69 -10.09 20.88 2.50
N ASP A 70 -11.40 20.94 2.31
CA ASP A 70 -12.37 21.00 3.40
C ASP A 70 -12.32 19.72 4.22
N TYR A 71 -12.33 18.55 3.57
CA TYR A 71 -12.19 17.26 4.22
C TYR A 71 -10.92 17.15 5.09
N LEU A 72 -9.77 17.59 4.57
CA LEU A 72 -8.48 17.48 5.26
C LEU A 72 -8.25 18.55 6.33
N ARG A 73 -8.77 19.76 6.15
CA ARG A 73 -8.50 20.90 7.04
C ARG A 73 -9.65 21.26 7.96
N GLN A 74 -10.88 21.13 7.47
CA GLN A 74 -12.11 21.42 8.21
C GLN A 74 -12.74 20.15 8.80
N GLY A 75 -12.27 18.98 8.38
CA GLY A 75 -12.75 17.67 8.82
C GLY A 75 -13.85 17.11 7.92
N ASN A 76 -14.33 15.91 8.25
CA ASN A 76 -15.29 15.17 7.43
C ASN A 76 -16.75 15.63 7.64
N PHE A 77 -17.03 16.92 7.44
CA PHE A 77 -18.38 17.49 7.64
C PHE A 77 -19.45 16.81 6.77
N HIS A 78 -19.06 16.41 5.55
CA HIS A 78 -19.93 15.71 4.61
C HIS A 78 -20.13 14.23 4.94
N LYS A 79 -19.52 13.71 6.02
CA LYS A 79 -19.61 12.30 6.45
C LYS A 79 -19.28 11.31 5.34
N LEU A 80 -18.27 11.64 4.53
CA LEU A 80 -17.80 10.76 3.46
C LEU A 80 -17.20 9.50 4.07
N THR A 81 -17.61 8.35 3.55
CA THR A 81 -16.90 7.10 3.79
C THR A 81 -15.48 7.16 3.19
N PRO A 82 -14.53 6.33 3.65
CA PRO A 82 -13.20 6.24 3.03
C PRO A 82 -13.27 5.97 1.53
N ARG A 83 -14.24 5.15 1.09
CA ARG A 83 -14.48 4.85 -0.32
C ARG A 83 -14.91 6.10 -1.11
N GLU A 84 -15.85 6.87 -0.59
CA GLU A 84 -16.32 8.12 -1.22
C GLU A 84 -15.21 9.17 -1.25
N ALA A 85 -14.43 9.32 -0.17
CA ALA A 85 -13.28 10.20 -0.15
C ALA A 85 -12.29 9.85 -1.29
N GLN A 86 -12.00 8.56 -1.49
CA GLN A 86 -11.11 8.10 -2.57
C GLN A 86 -11.67 8.37 -3.98
N ILE A 87 -13.00 8.39 -4.16
CA ILE A 87 -13.63 8.84 -5.41
C ILE A 87 -13.31 10.32 -5.66
N ILE A 88 -13.39 11.19 -4.66
CA ILE A 88 -13.08 12.62 -4.81
C ILE A 88 -11.58 12.83 -5.12
N TYR A 89 -10.67 12.11 -4.46
CA TYR A 89 -9.24 12.14 -4.79
C TYR A 89 -8.97 11.71 -6.23
N THR A 90 -9.70 10.71 -6.71
CA THR A 90 -9.59 10.22 -8.09
C THR A 90 -10.17 11.22 -9.09
N LEU A 91 -11.29 11.86 -8.76
CA LEU A 91 -11.87 12.95 -9.54
C LEU A 91 -10.86 14.11 -9.67
N ASN A 92 -10.16 14.48 -8.60
CA ASN A 92 -9.15 15.54 -8.63
C ASN A 92 -8.02 15.26 -9.62
N ARG A 93 -7.49 14.03 -9.64
CA ARG A 93 -6.52 13.62 -10.66
C ARG A 93 -7.11 13.65 -12.06
N THR A 94 -8.34 13.13 -12.20
CA THR A 94 -9.05 13.07 -13.49
C THR A 94 -9.30 14.45 -14.09
N GLN A 95 -9.67 15.45 -13.26
CA GLN A 95 -9.89 16.81 -13.71
C GLN A 95 -8.62 17.47 -14.27
N TYR A 96 -7.44 17.09 -13.77
CA TYR A 96 -6.16 17.63 -14.26
C TYR A 96 -5.53 16.80 -15.39
N GLU A 97 -6.05 15.60 -15.65
CA GLU A 97 -5.47 14.62 -16.56
C GLU A 97 -5.22 15.18 -17.98
N THR A 98 -6.17 15.93 -18.54
CA THR A 98 -6.03 16.55 -19.86
C THR A 98 -4.86 17.54 -19.89
N ALA A 99 -4.75 18.40 -18.86
CA ALA A 99 -3.67 19.38 -18.77
C ALA A 99 -2.30 18.69 -18.58
N LEU A 100 -2.24 17.63 -17.77
CA LEU A 100 -1.04 16.81 -17.59
C LEU A 100 -0.57 16.25 -18.94
N ARG A 101 -1.46 15.59 -19.69
CA ARG A 101 -1.13 14.99 -20.99
C ARG A 101 -0.68 16.02 -22.01
N GLN A 102 -1.32 17.18 -22.05
CA GLN A 102 -0.91 18.28 -22.94
C GLN A 102 0.50 18.77 -22.63
N LYS A 103 0.84 18.97 -21.35
CA LYS A 103 2.19 19.40 -20.94
C LYS A 103 3.25 18.36 -21.31
N LEU A 104 2.98 17.08 -21.05
CA LEU A 104 3.88 15.99 -21.44
C LEU A 104 4.08 15.94 -22.96
N ALA A 105 3.01 16.09 -23.75
CA ALA A 105 3.10 16.14 -25.20
C ALA A 105 3.90 17.34 -25.73
N GLN A 106 3.94 18.44 -25.00
CA GLN A 106 4.76 19.62 -25.31
C GLN A 106 6.24 19.46 -24.92
N GLY A 107 6.67 18.31 -24.41
CA GLY A 107 8.04 18.09 -23.96
C GLY A 107 8.32 18.56 -22.53
N ILE A 108 7.29 19.00 -21.78
CA ILE A 108 7.47 19.48 -20.41
C ILE A 108 7.53 18.30 -19.45
N TYR A 109 8.63 18.20 -18.70
CA TYR A 109 8.79 17.24 -17.63
C TYR A 109 7.91 17.64 -16.44
N ILE A 110 7.12 16.70 -15.94
CA ILE A 110 6.27 16.94 -14.77
C ILE A 110 6.84 16.16 -13.59
N VAL A 111 7.21 16.88 -12.54
CA VAL A 111 7.63 16.29 -11.26
C VAL A 111 6.49 16.46 -10.26
N ALA A 112 5.81 15.36 -9.95
CA ALA A 112 4.70 15.33 -9.01
C ALA A 112 5.12 14.89 -7.61
N GLU A 113 4.56 15.53 -6.59
CA GLU A 113 4.43 14.99 -5.24
C GLU A 113 3.05 14.36 -5.11
N ASP A 114 3.03 13.08 -4.70
CA ASP A 114 1.82 12.26 -4.56
C ASP A 114 1.07 12.07 -5.89
N TYR A 115 0.36 10.94 -6.02
CA TYR A 115 -0.48 10.64 -7.20
C TYR A 115 -1.38 9.42 -6.92
N VAL A 116 -1.63 8.56 -7.91
CA VAL A 116 -2.40 7.31 -7.77
C VAL A 116 -1.83 6.41 -6.67
N GLY A 117 -0.51 6.28 -6.58
CA GLY A 117 0.16 5.49 -5.54
C GLY A 117 -0.23 5.89 -4.10
N THR A 118 -0.25 7.19 -3.81
CA THR A 118 -0.69 7.74 -2.53
C THR A 118 -2.17 7.42 -2.27
N GLY A 119 -3.03 7.58 -3.29
CA GLY A 119 -4.46 7.24 -3.18
C GLY A 119 -4.70 5.77 -2.85
N LEU A 120 -3.95 4.86 -3.48
CA LEU A 120 -4.00 3.43 -3.18
C LEU A 120 -3.56 3.15 -1.75
N ALA A 121 -2.40 3.66 -1.34
CA ALA A 121 -1.84 3.37 -0.02
C ALA A 121 -2.74 3.85 1.12
N TRP A 122 -3.25 5.09 1.02
CA TRP A 122 -4.19 5.63 2.00
C TRP A 122 -5.57 4.97 1.93
N GLY A 123 -6.06 4.65 0.73
CA GLY A 123 -7.33 3.96 0.55
C GLY A 123 -7.32 2.57 1.18
N ILE A 124 -6.31 1.76 0.87
CA ILE A 124 -6.15 0.41 1.45
C ILE A 124 -5.97 0.50 2.96
N GLY A 125 -5.13 1.43 3.45
CA GLY A 125 -4.92 1.62 4.88
C GLY A 125 -6.18 2.04 5.63
N ALA A 126 -7.10 2.74 4.97
CA ALA A 126 -8.41 3.10 5.51
C ALA A 126 -9.50 2.03 5.28
N GLY A 127 -9.13 0.86 4.77
CA GLY A 127 -10.07 -0.21 4.50
C GLY A 127 -10.96 0.06 3.29
N VAL A 128 -10.36 0.40 2.15
CA VAL A 128 -11.05 0.46 0.85
C VAL A 128 -10.52 -0.64 -0.05
N ASP A 129 -11.40 -1.24 -0.84
CA ASP A 129 -11.07 -2.33 -1.73
C ASP A 129 -10.02 -1.96 -2.77
N GLU A 130 -8.97 -2.78 -2.82
CA GLU A 130 -7.81 -2.53 -3.66
C GLU A 130 -8.18 -2.65 -5.15
N GLN A 131 -9.03 -3.61 -5.51
CA GLN A 131 -9.47 -3.77 -6.91
C GLN A 131 -10.29 -2.56 -7.35
N PHE A 132 -11.19 -2.07 -6.49
CA PHE A 132 -11.93 -0.83 -6.70
C PHE A 132 -11.00 0.37 -6.86
N LEU A 133 -10.02 0.55 -5.98
CA LEU A 133 -9.07 1.66 -6.08
C LEU A 133 -8.23 1.60 -7.36
N LYS A 134 -7.78 0.39 -7.76
CA LYS A 134 -7.08 0.16 -9.03
C LYS A 134 -7.98 0.50 -10.22
N PHE A 135 -9.24 0.07 -10.17
CA PHE A 135 -10.22 0.31 -11.23
C PHE A 135 -10.51 1.80 -11.42
N ILE A 136 -10.86 2.53 -10.37
CA ILE A 136 -11.22 3.95 -10.49
C ILE A 136 -10.04 4.84 -10.94
N ASN A 137 -8.79 4.41 -10.73
CA ASN A 137 -7.60 5.14 -11.18
C ASN A 137 -7.03 4.63 -12.51
N SER A 138 -7.65 3.62 -13.15
CA SER A 138 -7.06 2.90 -14.29
C SER A 138 -6.92 3.73 -15.57
N HIS A 139 -7.71 4.80 -15.73
CA HIS A 139 -7.69 5.69 -16.89
C HIS A 139 -6.61 6.78 -16.82
N LEU A 140 -5.99 6.96 -15.65
CA LEU A 140 -5.01 8.02 -15.41
C LEU A 140 -3.65 7.69 -16.04
N ALA A 141 -2.88 8.72 -16.38
CA ALA A 141 -1.55 8.59 -16.95
C ALA A 141 -0.64 7.80 -16.02
N LYS A 142 0.15 6.87 -16.58
CA LYS A 142 1.17 6.17 -15.82
C LYS A 142 2.43 7.02 -15.74
N GLU A 143 3.06 7.05 -14.58
CA GLU A 143 4.36 7.67 -14.41
C GLU A 143 5.46 6.94 -15.20
N ASP A 144 6.35 7.69 -15.85
CA ASP A 144 7.57 7.15 -16.48
C ASP A 144 8.57 6.69 -15.40
N LEU A 145 8.55 7.33 -14.23
CA LEU A 145 9.39 6.98 -13.09
C LEU A 145 8.68 7.32 -11.78
N ALA A 146 8.53 6.31 -10.93
CA ALA A 146 8.10 6.46 -9.56
C ALA A 146 9.28 6.31 -8.59
N ILE A 147 9.36 7.20 -7.62
CA ILE A 147 10.35 7.17 -6.54
C ILE A 147 9.62 7.14 -5.22
N LEU A 148 9.91 6.14 -4.37
CA LEU A 148 9.43 6.10 -3.00
C LEU A 148 10.53 6.61 -2.06
N LEU A 149 10.28 7.73 -1.39
CA LEU A 149 11.07 8.14 -0.23
C LEU A 149 10.58 7.33 0.97
N ASP A 150 11.44 6.46 1.50
CA ASP A 150 11.16 5.64 2.67
C ASP A 150 12.05 6.01 3.86
N GLY A 151 11.49 6.00 5.06
CA GLY A 151 12.21 6.31 6.29
C GLY A 151 11.28 6.67 7.45
N TYR A 152 11.88 7.02 8.57
CA TYR A 152 11.22 7.59 9.75
C TYR A 152 10.95 9.08 9.55
N ARG A 153 9.90 9.61 10.17
CA ARG A 153 9.55 11.03 10.07
C ARG A 153 10.61 11.90 10.74
N PHE A 154 10.96 13.02 10.11
CA PHE A 154 11.79 14.04 10.76
C PHE A 154 10.99 14.70 11.89
N SER A 155 11.55 14.71 13.10
CA SER A 155 10.97 15.30 14.32
C SER A 155 10.97 16.83 14.33
N GLU A 156 11.51 17.48 13.30
CA GLU A 156 11.54 18.94 13.18
C GLU A 156 10.31 19.48 12.44
N SER A 157 9.15 19.27 13.06
CA SER A 157 7.95 20.10 12.93
C SER A 157 7.00 19.71 14.07
N VAL A 158 7.50 19.85 15.30
CA VAL A 158 6.67 19.87 16.51
C VAL A 158 5.87 21.18 16.48
N GLU A 159 4.78 21.21 15.72
CA GLU A 159 3.66 22.08 16.10
C GLU A 159 3.04 21.47 17.36
N THR A 160 3.32 22.14 18.47
CA THR A 160 2.79 21.95 19.81
C THR A 160 1.26 21.78 19.80
N ASN A 161 0.78 20.53 19.97
CA ASN A 161 -0.28 20.13 20.92
C ASN A 161 -0.84 18.72 20.62
N HIS A 162 -0.61 17.80 21.57
CA HIS A 162 -1.36 16.59 21.94
C HIS A 162 -1.90 15.61 20.87
N ARG A 163 -1.36 14.38 20.86
CA ARG A 163 -2.03 13.04 20.89
C ARG A 163 -1.19 11.98 20.15
N HIS A 164 -0.30 11.29 20.88
CA HIS A 164 0.76 10.47 20.27
C HIS A 164 0.55 8.94 20.22
N GLU A 165 -0.59 8.37 20.63
CA GLU A 165 -0.68 6.89 20.66
C GLU A 165 -1.61 6.25 19.61
N GLN A 166 -2.41 7.01 18.84
CA GLN A 166 -3.37 6.41 17.88
C GLN A 166 -3.02 6.58 16.39
N ASN A 167 -2.11 7.50 16.02
CA ASN A 167 -1.84 7.85 14.61
C ASN A 167 -0.56 7.21 14.02
N GLU A 168 0.28 6.62 14.85
CA GLU A 168 1.50 5.93 14.40
C GLU A 168 1.12 4.66 13.62
N THR A 169 0.16 3.88 14.12
CA THR A 169 -0.28 2.63 13.51
C THR A 169 -0.80 2.77 12.07
N LEU A 170 -1.63 3.78 11.77
CA LEU A 170 -2.14 4.01 10.41
C LEU A 170 -1.04 4.52 9.48
N THR A 171 -0.17 5.39 9.98
CA THR A 171 0.98 5.90 9.22
C THR A 171 1.90 4.75 8.82
N ASP A 172 2.21 3.87 9.77
CA ASP A 172 3.09 2.72 9.54
C ASP A 172 2.44 1.72 8.59
N THR A 173 1.13 1.51 8.72
CA THR A 173 0.34 0.71 7.77
C THR A 173 0.45 1.29 6.36
N VAL A 174 0.24 2.59 6.19
CA VAL A 174 0.36 3.28 4.90
C VAL A 174 1.79 3.22 4.36
N ARG A 175 2.82 3.32 5.21
CA ARG A 175 4.22 3.13 4.81
C ARG A 175 4.47 1.72 4.27
N LEU A 176 4.01 0.69 4.97
CA LEU A 176 4.14 -0.70 4.54
C LEU A 176 3.40 -0.96 3.22
N ILE A 177 2.22 -0.36 3.03
CA ILE A 177 1.49 -0.45 1.76
C ILE A 177 2.27 0.25 0.63
N HIS A 178 2.88 1.41 0.88
CA HIS A 178 3.77 2.05 -0.11
C HIS A 178 4.95 1.15 -0.49
N LEU A 179 5.59 0.49 0.48
CA LEU A 179 6.69 -0.45 0.21
C LEU A 179 6.23 -1.63 -0.64
N ARG A 180 5.08 -2.22 -0.33
CA ARG A 180 4.47 -3.27 -1.15
C ARG A 180 4.18 -2.78 -2.57
N LEU A 181 3.55 -1.62 -2.72
CA LEU A 181 3.26 -1.02 -4.03
C LEU A 181 4.54 -0.72 -4.81
N ALA A 182 5.61 -0.31 -4.12
CA ALA A 182 6.91 -0.06 -4.73
C ALA A 182 7.52 -1.34 -5.32
N GLU A 183 7.43 -2.46 -4.60
CA GLU A 183 7.87 -3.77 -5.09
C GLU A 183 7.02 -4.22 -6.29
N GLU A 184 5.68 -4.21 -6.16
CA GLU A 184 4.75 -4.64 -7.21
C GLU A 184 4.90 -3.84 -8.52
N ARG A 185 5.26 -2.56 -8.40
CA ARG A 185 5.33 -1.61 -9.53
C ARG A 185 6.74 -1.21 -9.91
N ASN A 186 7.75 -1.85 -9.32
CA ASN A 186 9.17 -1.58 -9.56
C ASN A 186 9.55 -0.09 -9.35
N TRP A 187 8.98 0.54 -8.32
CA TRP A 187 9.34 1.90 -7.94
C TRP A 187 10.75 1.96 -7.36
N GLN A 188 11.43 3.08 -7.55
CA GLN A 188 12.77 3.27 -7.02
C GLN A 188 12.68 3.72 -5.56
N ILE A 189 13.05 2.85 -4.62
CA ILE A 189 13.07 3.17 -3.19
C ILE A 189 14.36 3.91 -2.85
N ILE A 190 14.24 5.02 -2.12
CA ILE A 190 15.35 5.85 -1.65
C ILE A 190 15.18 6.08 -0.15
N ASN A 191 16.24 5.80 0.62
CA ASN A 191 16.28 6.12 2.05
C ASN A 191 16.25 7.64 2.24
N ALA A 192 15.18 8.13 2.87
CA ALA A 192 14.94 9.53 3.15
C ALA A 192 15.68 10.05 4.39
N ASN A 193 16.10 9.19 5.32
CA ASN A 193 16.81 9.57 6.56
C ASN A 193 18.31 9.83 6.31
N GLN A 194 18.60 10.74 5.39
CA GLN A 194 19.93 11.20 5.00
C GLN A 194 19.89 12.73 4.83
N THR A 195 21.02 13.38 4.52
CA THR A 195 20.97 14.82 4.23
C THR A 195 20.16 15.11 2.97
N ILE A 196 19.61 16.33 2.86
CA ILE A 196 18.81 16.77 1.71
C ILE A 196 19.58 16.56 0.40
N GLU A 197 20.89 16.84 0.40
CA GLU A 197 21.79 16.71 -0.75
C GLU A 197 22.04 15.24 -1.12
N GLN A 198 22.19 14.36 -0.13
CA GLN A 198 22.37 12.92 -0.35
C GLN A 198 21.11 12.29 -0.96
N VAL A 199 19.94 12.62 -0.40
CA VAL A 199 18.65 12.19 -0.96
C VAL A 199 18.49 12.74 -2.38
N HIS A 200 18.81 14.02 -2.61
CA HIS A 200 18.71 14.63 -3.93
C HIS A 200 19.65 13.99 -4.96
N LYS A 201 20.88 13.68 -4.55
CA LYS A 201 21.83 12.94 -5.38
C LYS A 201 21.26 11.58 -5.77
N ALA A 202 20.71 10.83 -4.83
CA ALA A 202 20.09 9.53 -5.10
C ALA A 202 18.89 9.64 -6.05
N VAL A 203 18.03 10.64 -5.86
CA VAL A 203 16.90 10.94 -6.76
C VAL A 203 17.42 11.22 -8.18
N TRP A 204 18.42 12.09 -8.31
CA TRP A 204 19.01 12.44 -9.59
C TRP A 204 19.63 11.24 -10.31
N GLU A 205 20.31 10.35 -9.59
CA GLU A 205 20.89 9.12 -10.15
C GLU A 205 19.84 8.20 -10.79
N LYS A 206 18.59 8.24 -10.32
CA LYS A 206 17.48 7.51 -10.93
C LYS A 206 16.92 8.26 -12.13
N VAL A 207 16.67 9.56 -11.99
CA VAL A 207 16.05 10.39 -13.03
C VAL A 207 16.94 10.54 -14.27
N LYS A 208 18.26 10.69 -14.10
CA LYS A 208 19.18 10.85 -15.24
C LYS A 208 19.16 9.66 -16.22
N LYS A 209 18.69 8.49 -15.80
CA LYS A 209 18.60 7.28 -16.64
C LYS A 209 17.44 7.32 -17.63
N ILE A 210 16.45 8.19 -17.40
CA ILE A 210 15.26 8.33 -18.26
C ILE A 210 15.26 9.64 -19.06
N ILE A 211 16.34 10.41 -18.96
CA ILE A 211 16.57 11.62 -19.74
C ILE A 211 17.42 11.20 -20.95
N PRO A 212 17.05 11.61 -22.19
CA PRO A 212 17.88 11.37 -23.38
C PRO A 212 19.30 11.89 -23.17
N SER A 213 20.30 11.09 -23.54
CA SER A 213 21.67 11.58 -23.59
C SER A 213 21.84 12.51 -24.79
N ALA A 214 22.85 13.39 -24.75
CA ALA A 214 23.13 14.30 -25.86
C ALA A 214 23.47 13.58 -27.18
N ASP A 215 23.79 12.28 -27.13
CA ASP A 215 24.21 11.45 -28.27
C ASP A 215 23.04 10.68 -28.94
N ASP A 216 21.84 10.62 -28.34
CA ASP A 216 20.71 9.79 -28.83
C ASP A 216 19.95 10.38 -30.04
N SER A 217 20.48 11.42 -30.69
CA SER A 217 19.79 12.17 -31.75
C SER A 217 19.64 11.43 -33.09
N HIS A 218 20.19 10.22 -33.24
CA HIS A 218 20.21 9.48 -34.52
C HIS A 218 19.15 8.38 -34.67
N ASP A 219 18.51 7.90 -33.60
CA ASP A 219 17.59 6.74 -33.66
C ASP A 219 16.10 7.07 -33.40
N LEU A 220 15.76 8.35 -33.30
CA LEU A 220 14.44 8.83 -32.86
C LEU A 220 13.28 8.59 -33.85
N GLU A 221 13.53 8.52 -35.16
CA GLU A 221 12.46 8.37 -36.16
C GLU A 221 11.77 7.00 -36.13
N ALA A 222 12.46 5.94 -35.64
CA ALA A 222 11.90 4.59 -35.59
C ALA A 222 11.05 4.31 -34.33
N MET A 223 11.30 5.02 -33.21
CA MET A 223 10.62 4.78 -31.93
C MET A 223 9.31 5.58 -31.76
N ILE A 224 9.16 6.73 -32.42
CA ILE A 224 8.01 7.65 -32.22
C ILE A 224 6.68 7.06 -32.71
N LYS A 225 6.68 6.10 -33.65
CA LYS A 225 5.45 5.53 -34.22
C LYS A 225 4.75 4.46 -33.35
N LYS A 226 5.30 4.08 -32.18
CA LYS A 226 4.82 2.89 -31.44
C LYS A 226 4.12 3.10 -30.10
N SER A 227 4.10 4.31 -29.51
CA SER A 227 3.78 4.40 -28.07
C SER A 227 2.56 5.21 -27.63
N TYR A 228 1.89 6.00 -28.46
CA TYR A 228 0.61 6.64 -28.08
C TYR A 228 -0.28 6.89 -29.31
N PRO A 229 -1.57 6.50 -29.28
CA PRO A 229 -2.50 6.84 -30.36
C PRO A 229 -2.72 8.36 -30.40
N GLN A 230 -2.71 8.91 -31.62
CA GLN A 230 -3.05 10.29 -31.89
C GLN A 230 -4.52 10.56 -31.48
N PRO A 231 -4.83 11.69 -30.84
CA PRO A 231 -6.22 12.05 -30.60
C PRO A 231 -6.96 12.21 -31.93
N ALA A 232 -8.16 11.64 -32.01
CA ALA A 232 -9.06 11.81 -33.13
C ALA A 232 -9.36 13.31 -33.36
N SER A 233 -9.49 13.69 -34.63
CA SER A 233 -9.67 15.05 -35.09
C SER A 233 -10.80 15.78 -34.36
N THR A 234 -10.49 17.00 -33.93
CA THR A 234 -11.44 17.97 -33.40
C THR A 234 -12.47 18.34 -34.44
N ASP A 235 -13.70 17.88 -34.25
CA ASP A 235 -14.87 18.56 -34.79
C ASP A 235 -16.03 18.46 -33.80
N LYS A 236 -16.54 19.65 -33.44
CA LYS A 236 -17.70 19.95 -32.56
C LYS A 236 -17.48 19.80 -31.05
N LEU A 237 -16.98 20.88 -30.45
CA LEU A 237 -17.29 21.22 -29.05
C LEU A 237 -18.80 21.47 -28.91
N PRO A 238 -19.50 20.87 -27.93
CA PRO A 238 -20.85 21.31 -27.57
C PRO A 238 -20.78 22.63 -26.76
N PRO A 239 -21.81 23.49 -26.85
CA PRO A 239 -21.78 24.84 -26.30
C PRO A 239 -21.85 24.84 -24.77
N ALA A 240 -21.36 25.93 -24.19
CA ALA A 240 -21.34 26.22 -22.76
C ALA A 240 -22.71 26.01 -22.10
N PHE A 241 -22.74 25.23 -21.02
CA PHE A 241 -23.90 25.14 -20.14
C PHE A 241 -23.98 26.40 -19.26
N ASN A 242 -24.75 27.38 -19.73
CA ASN A 242 -25.39 28.36 -18.87
C ASN A 242 -26.72 27.80 -18.40
N THR A 243 -26.83 27.45 -17.12
CA THR A 243 -28.08 27.65 -16.37
C THR A 243 -27.82 27.69 -14.88
N THR A 244 -28.17 28.84 -14.33
CA THR A 244 -28.39 29.16 -12.93
C THR A 244 -29.19 28.07 -12.22
N THR A 245 -28.59 27.44 -11.20
CA THR A 245 -29.34 26.94 -10.06
C THR A 245 -28.61 27.39 -8.81
N VAL A 246 -29.21 28.36 -8.14
CA VAL A 246 -28.75 28.90 -6.87
C VAL A 246 -28.84 27.78 -5.84
N ILE A 247 -27.68 27.33 -5.34
CA ILE A 247 -27.60 26.64 -4.06
C ILE A 247 -26.88 27.60 -3.12
N ASN A 248 -27.58 28.01 -2.07
CA ASN A 248 -27.21 29.07 -1.16
C ASN A 248 -25.80 28.89 -0.56
N PRO A 249 -25.01 29.96 -0.43
CA PRO A 249 -23.76 29.95 0.32
C PRO A 249 -24.07 29.91 1.82
N LEU A 250 -23.60 28.88 2.53
CA LEU A 250 -23.51 28.92 3.98
C LEU A 250 -22.32 29.82 4.36
N SER A 251 -22.61 31.11 4.46
CA SER A 251 -21.79 32.06 5.21
C SER A 251 -21.98 31.84 6.70
N SER A 252 -20.88 31.71 7.45
CA SER A 252 -20.73 32.41 8.73
C SER A 252 -19.27 32.41 9.22
N PRO A 253 -18.87 33.42 10.01
CA PRO A 253 -17.49 33.83 10.18
C PRO A 253 -16.86 33.27 11.45
N ASN A 254 -15.60 32.86 11.39
CA ASN A 254 -14.61 33.28 12.39
C ASN A 254 -13.19 32.88 11.99
N LYS A 255 -12.29 33.86 12.02
CA LYS A 255 -10.85 33.63 12.03
C LYS A 255 -10.51 33.03 13.39
N ASN A 256 -9.86 31.87 13.40
CA ASN A 256 -8.93 31.55 14.47
C ASN A 256 -7.75 30.74 13.92
N SER A 257 -6.58 31.28 14.20
CA SER A 257 -5.25 30.81 13.89
C SER A 257 -4.88 29.53 14.63
N GLY A 258 -4.16 28.65 13.94
CA GLY A 258 -3.42 27.52 14.52
C GLY A 258 -4.29 26.29 14.83
N ALA A 259 -4.41 25.36 13.88
CA ALA A 259 -5.06 24.08 14.15
C ALA A 259 -4.46 22.94 13.31
N ASN A 260 -3.74 22.07 14.03
CA ASN A 260 -3.32 20.73 13.65
C ASN A 260 -4.48 19.93 13.00
N PRO A 261 -4.31 19.27 11.84
CA PRO A 261 -5.39 18.53 11.20
C PRO A 261 -5.84 17.35 12.08
N ARG A 262 -7.09 17.39 12.56
CA ARG A 262 -7.75 16.27 13.24
C ARG A 262 -8.03 15.16 12.23
N PHE A 263 -7.37 14.04 12.46
CA PHE A 263 -7.44 12.82 11.68
C PHE A 263 -8.84 12.21 11.65
N LEU A 264 -9.08 11.44 10.58
CA LEU A 264 -10.18 10.50 10.42
C LEU A 264 -10.38 9.70 11.71
N GLN A 265 -11.51 9.91 12.38
CA GLN A 265 -11.90 9.03 13.47
C GLN A 265 -12.58 7.80 12.87
N PRO A 266 -12.25 6.59 13.34
CA PRO A 266 -13.04 5.39 13.07
C PRO A 266 -14.49 5.63 13.49
N GLU A 267 -15.45 5.15 12.70
CA GLU A 267 -16.88 5.27 12.99
C GLU A 267 -17.25 4.75 14.40
N GLU A 268 -18.22 5.43 15.03
CA GLU A 268 -18.94 4.89 16.18
C GLU A 268 -19.89 3.78 15.71
N LYS A 269 -19.76 2.61 16.33
CA LYS A 269 -20.38 1.32 15.96
C LYS A 269 -21.89 1.39 15.71
N VAL A 270 -22.28 1.27 14.44
CA VAL A 270 -23.52 0.58 14.02
C VAL A 270 -23.17 -0.90 13.84
N PRO A 271 -24.04 -1.89 14.16
CA PRO A 271 -23.63 -3.29 14.23
C PRO A 271 -23.14 -3.77 12.86
N GLU A 272 -21.85 -4.09 12.78
CA GLU A 272 -21.15 -4.45 11.56
C GLU A 272 -21.70 -5.72 10.90
N PRO A 273 -21.94 -5.75 9.58
CA PRO A 273 -21.42 -6.83 8.77
C PRO A 273 -19.91 -6.57 8.61
N LYS A 274 -19.08 -7.37 9.29
CA LYS A 274 -17.62 -7.23 9.29
C LYS A 274 -17.07 -7.43 7.87
N LEU A 275 -16.67 -6.35 7.23
CA LEU A 275 -15.84 -6.38 6.03
C LEU A 275 -14.43 -5.95 6.42
N LYS A 276 -13.55 -6.95 6.60
CA LYS A 276 -12.11 -6.77 6.87
C LYS A 276 -11.35 -6.54 5.57
N PHE A 277 -10.52 -5.49 5.52
CA PHE A 277 -9.49 -5.35 4.50
C PHE A 277 -8.20 -6.03 4.95
N SER A 278 -8.01 -7.28 4.50
CA SER A 278 -6.71 -7.91 4.44
C SER A 278 -6.01 -7.43 3.17
N LEU A 279 -4.75 -6.95 3.27
CA LEU A 279 -3.76 -7.28 2.23
C LEU A 279 -3.96 -8.78 2.00
N GLU A 280 -4.40 -9.25 0.82
CA GLU A 280 -4.62 -10.68 0.63
C GLU A 280 -3.30 -11.39 0.88
N LEU A 281 -3.13 -11.88 2.11
CA LEU A 281 -2.02 -12.70 2.53
C LEU A 281 -2.30 -14.05 1.86
N VAL A 282 -1.92 -14.15 0.60
CA VAL A 282 -2.06 -15.38 -0.16
C VAL A 282 -1.02 -16.34 0.39
N ILE A 283 -1.50 -17.50 0.83
CA ILE A 283 -0.65 -18.60 1.26
C ILE A 283 -0.65 -19.60 0.12
N PRO A 284 0.45 -19.72 -0.65
CA PRO A 284 0.54 -20.73 -1.68
C PRO A 284 0.46 -22.12 -1.04
N VAL A 285 -0.52 -22.92 -1.47
CA VAL A 285 -0.72 -24.29 -1.01
C VAL A 285 -0.58 -25.24 -2.20
N LYS A 286 0.25 -26.27 -2.04
CA LYS A 286 0.43 -27.36 -3.00
C LYS A 286 -0.26 -28.61 -2.47
N LYS A 287 -1.15 -29.21 -3.26
CA LYS A 287 -1.62 -30.57 -3.03
C LYS A 287 -0.51 -31.56 -3.41
N LEU A 288 -0.20 -32.48 -2.50
CA LEU A 288 0.78 -33.55 -2.69
C LEU A 288 0.13 -34.83 -3.20
N THR A 289 -1.17 -34.98 -2.99
CA THR A 289 -2.01 -36.10 -3.46
C THR A 289 -3.27 -35.55 -4.17
N PRO A 290 -3.92 -36.33 -5.05
CA PRO A 290 -5.19 -35.96 -5.65
C PRO A 290 -6.33 -35.79 -4.64
N GLU A 291 -6.33 -36.57 -3.56
CA GLU A 291 -7.38 -36.63 -2.54
C GLU A 291 -7.29 -35.47 -1.54
N ALA A 292 -6.14 -34.77 -1.48
CA ALA A 292 -5.92 -33.67 -0.58
C ALA A 292 -6.95 -32.54 -0.79
N LYS A 293 -7.47 -32.02 0.32
CA LYS A 293 -8.36 -30.86 0.33
C LYS A 293 -7.58 -29.60 0.71
N LEU A 294 -7.84 -28.51 0.00
CA LEU A 294 -7.27 -27.22 0.36
C LEU A 294 -7.86 -26.74 1.70
N PRO A 295 -7.09 -26.02 2.52
CA PRO A 295 -7.63 -25.43 3.73
C PRO A 295 -8.74 -24.43 3.42
N THR A 296 -9.82 -24.43 4.20
CA THR A 296 -10.99 -23.56 3.97
C THR A 296 -11.48 -22.97 5.28
N ARG A 297 -12.13 -21.81 5.26
CA ARG A 297 -12.93 -21.33 6.40
C ARG A 297 -14.39 -21.72 6.20
N ALA A 298 -15.11 -22.04 7.28
CA ALA A 298 -16.55 -22.28 7.19
C ALA A 298 -17.30 -20.96 7.03
N HIS A 299 -16.83 -19.92 7.72
CA HIS A 299 -17.30 -18.55 7.62
C HIS A 299 -16.13 -17.59 7.38
N SER A 300 -16.39 -16.46 6.74
CA SER A 300 -15.36 -15.45 6.41
C SER A 300 -14.63 -14.91 7.65
N ASP A 301 -15.30 -14.89 8.80
CA ASP A 301 -14.78 -14.37 10.07
C ASP A 301 -14.14 -15.42 10.98
N ASP A 302 -14.16 -16.70 10.60
CA ASP A 302 -13.52 -17.77 11.40
C ASP A 302 -12.05 -17.46 11.61
N ALA A 303 -11.47 -17.85 12.74
CA ALA A 303 -10.07 -17.55 13.07
C ALA A 303 -9.07 -18.34 12.21
N GLY A 304 -9.28 -19.64 12.05
CA GLY A 304 -8.38 -20.56 11.35
C GLY A 304 -8.97 -21.14 10.07
N PHE A 305 -8.10 -21.71 9.23
CA PHE A 305 -8.51 -22.54 8.10
C PHE A 305 -8.60 -24.01 8.53
N ASP A 306 -9.71 -24.67 8.21
CA ASP A 306 -9.90 -26.10 8.47
C ASP A 306 -8.87 -26.94 7.70
N LEU A 307 -8.22 -27.86 8.42
CA LEU A 307 -7.36 -28.90 7.87
C LEU A 307 -8.13 -30.23 7.79
N TYR A 308 -7.82 -31.01 6.77
CA TYR A 308 -8.52 -32.24 6.43
C TYR A 308 -7.58 -33.44 6.47
N ALA A 309 -8.08 -34.59 6.90
CA ALA A 309 -7.35 -35.84 6.77
C ALA A 309 -7.23 -36.27 5.30
N ASN A 310 -6.05 -36.74 4.91
CA ASN A 310 -5.82 -37.27 3.55
C ASN A 310 -6.08 -38.78 3.45
N ASP A 311 -6.30 -39.47 4.57
CA ASP A 311 -6.60 -40.91 4.62
C ASP A 311 -7.51 -41.23 5.82
N ASN A 312 -7.91 -42.50 5.94
CA ASN A 312 -8.65 -43.01 7.08
C ASN A 312 -7.71 -43.41 8.22
N TYR A 313 -8.09 -43.04 9.45
CA TYR A 313 -7.36 -43.39 10.67
C TYR A 313 -8.32 -43.97 11.71
N THR A 314 -7.84 -44.94 12.48
CA THR A 314 -8.49 -45.45 13.68
C THR A 314 -7.56 -45.18 14.84
N LEU A 315 -8.03 -44.44 15.83
CA LEU A 315 -7.26 -44.01 16.99
C LEU A 315 -7.83 -44.69 18.23
N TYR A 316 -7.02 -45.53 18.87
CA TYR A 316 -7.32 -46.09 20.17
C TYR A 316 -7.20 -45.03 21.26
N GLU A 317 -7.78 -45.28 22.42
CA GLU A 317 -7.66 -44.39 23.58
C GLU A 317 -6.17 -44.13 23.90
N GLN A 318 -5.84 -42.86 24.15
CA GLN A 318 -4.47 -42.35 24.41
C GLN A 318 -3.47 -42.50 23.26
N GLU A 319 -3.90 -42.98 22.08
CA GLU A 319 -3.03 -43.09 20.92
C GLU A 319 -2.70 -41.72 20.33
N ILE A 320 -1.41 -41.51 20.01
CA ILE A 320 -0.91 -40.32 19.33
C ILE A 320 -0.63 -40.66 17.86
N VAL A 321 -1.28 -39.95 16.94
CA VAL A 321 -1.14 -40.17 15.50
C VAL A 321 -0.83 -38.86 14.78
N ALA A 322 0.13 -38.90 13.86
CA ALA A 322 0.38 -37.82 12.92
C ALA A 322 -0.50 -38.00 11.67
N VAL A 323 -1.66 -37.35 11.66
CA VAL A 323 -2.61 -37.41 10.56
C VAL A 323 -2.10 -36.55 9.40
N GLY A 324 -1.90 -37.18 8.24
CA GLY A 324 -1.47 -36.51 7.01
C GLY A 324 -2.59 -35.66 6.42
N THR A 325 -2.24 -34.48 5.92
CA THR A 325 -3.20 -33.58 5.24
C THR A 325 -3.07 -33.60 3.73
N GLY A 326 -2.00 -34.20 3.19
CA GLY A 326 -1.73 -34.23 1.76
C GLY A 326 -1.43 -32.85 1.17
N ILE A 327 -1.16 -31.82 1.99
CA ILE A 327 -0.81 -30.48 1.52
C ILE A 327 0.52 -29.98 2.07
N ALA A 328 1.21 -29.16 1.29
CA ALA A 328 2.33 -28.33 1.72
C ALA A 328 1.95 -26.86 1.54
N ALA A 329 2.44 -25.96 2.41
CA ALA A 329 2.14 -24.54 2.33
C ALA A 329 3.41 -23.69 2.44
N ALA A 330 3.43 -22.55 1.74
CA ALA A 330 4.45 -21.53 1.89
C ALA A 330 3.94 -20.42 2.82
N ILE A 331 4.13 -20.60 4.13
CA ILE A 331 3.78 -19.59 5.12
C ILE A 331 4.74 -18.39 4.95
N PRO A 332 4.25 -17.14 4.86
CA PRO A 332 5.09 -15.97 4.67
C PRO A 332 6.10 -15.76 5.80
N SER A 333 7.25 -15.18 5.48
CA SER A 333 8.24 -14.76 6.48
C SER A 333 7.63 -13.77 7.47
N GLY A 334 8.00 -13.87 8.75
CA GLY A 334 7.37 -13.10 9.84
C GLY A 334 6.03 -13.67 10.32
N TYR A 335 5.61 -14.83 9.81
CA TYR A 335 4.42 -15.55 10.26
C TYR A 335 4.75 -16.99 10.62
N ALA A 336 3.92 -17.57 11.49
CA ALA A 336 3.89 -18.99 11.78
C ALA A 336 2.47 -19.54 11.56
N GLY A 337 2.39 -20.81 11.19
CA GLY A 337 1.15 -21.57 11.20
C GLY A 337 0.97 -22.24 12.55
N LEU A 338 -0.14 -21.98 13.24
CA LEU A 338 -0.45 -22.60 14.51
C LEU A 338 -1.63 -23.56 14.32
N ILE A 339 -1.40 -24.85 14.51
CA ILE A 339 -2.45 -25.87 14.48
C ILE A 339 -3.18 -25.85 15.82
N TRP A 340 -4.50 -25.71 15.76
CA TRP A 340 -5.40 -25.64 16.90
C TRP A 340 -6.53 -26.65 16.79
N ASP A 341 -7.05 -27.04 17.95
CA ASP A 341 -8.22 -27.88 18.08
C ASP A 341 -9.45 -27.24 17.41
N LYS A 342 -10.31 -28.08 16.85
CA LYS A 342 -11.70 -27.68 16.55
C LYS A 342 -12.55 -28.01 17.77
N SER A 343 -13.32 -27.04 18.26
CA SER A 343 -14.13 -27.20 19.48
C SER A 343 -15.02 -28.45 19.47
N GLY A 344 -15.68 -28.75 18.34
CA GLY A 344 -16.54 -29.94 18.21
C GLY A 344 -15.80 -31.28 18.18
N LEU A 345 -14.51 -31.31 17.83
CA LEU A 345 -13.68 -32.53 17.88
C LEU A 345 -13.01 -32.66 19.25
N ALA A 346 -12.58 -31.54 19.83
CA ALA A 346 -12.08 -31.50 21.19
C ALA A 346 -13.12 -31.96 22.21
N SER A 347 -14.39 -31.61 22.02
CA SER A 347 -15.49 -32.11 22.86
C SER A 347 -15.73 -33.62 22.72
N GLN A 348 -15.22 -34.24 21.65
CA GLN A 348 -15.24 -35.69 21.42
C GLN A 348 -13.91 -36.34 21.85
N GLY A 349 -13.03 -35.62 22.54
CA GLY A 349 -11.75 -36.13 23.03
C GLY A 349 -10.60 -36.08 22.01
N LEU A 350 -10.79 -35.63 20.77
CA LEU A 350 -9.69 -35.48 19.83
C LEU A 350 -8.93 -34.17 20.09
N LYS A 351 -7.69 -34.27 20.55
CA LYS A 351 -6.86 -33.12 20.93
C LYS A 351 -5.58 -33.05 20.11
N THR A 352 -5.14 -31.86 19.72
CA THR A 352 -3.85 -31.64 19.07
C THR A 352 -2.70 -31.69 20.08
N ALA A 353 -1.59 -32.31 19.69
CA ALA A 353 -0.42 -32.55 20.54
C ALA A 353 0.84 -31.85 20.00
N GLY A 354 0.67 -30.64 19.48
CA GLY A 354 1.71 -29.83 18.83
C GLY A 354 1.15 -29.10 17.62
N GLY A 355 1.85 -28.08 17.11
CA GLY A 355 1.23 -27.31 16.03
C GLY A 355 1.97 -26.14 15.42
N VAL A 356 3.26 -25.94 15.66
CA VAL A 356 3.98 -24.83 15.00
C VAL A 356 4.49 -25.28 13.63
N ILE A 357 4.06 -24.59 12.59
CA ILE A 357 4.55 -24.72 11.21
C ILE A 357 5.35 -23.47 10.88
N ASP A 358 6.66 -23.64 10.74
CA ASP A 358 7.56 -22.53 10.44
C ASP A 358 7.40 -22.02 9.00
N SER A 359 7.67 -20.73 8.80
CA SER A 359 7.65 -20.08 7.47
C SER A 359 8.68 -20.66 6.49
N THR A 360 9.68 -21.38 6.97
CA THR A 360 10.70 -22.07 6.16
C THR A 360 10.30 -23.51 5.80
N TYR A 361 9.29 -24.08 6.45
CA TYR A 361 8.85 -25.45 6.20
C TYR A 361 8.11 -25.56 4.87
N ARG A 362 8.45 -26.57 4.07
CA ARG A 362 7.83 -26.84 2.75
C ARG A 362 7.37 -28.29 2.59
N GLY A 363 7.48 -29.10 3.64
CA GLY A 363 6.98 -30.47 3.65
C GLY A 363 5.47 -30.56 3.83
N GLU A 364 4.96 -31.78 3.93
CA GLU A 364 3.55 -32.02 4.23
C GLU A 364 3.20 -31.50 5.62
N ILE A 365 2.15 -30.70 5.74
CA ILE A 365 1.57 -30.33 7.02
C ILE A 365 0.92 -31.59 7.61
N LYS A 366 1.37 -32.02 8.78
CA LYS A 366 0.74 -33.11 9.53
C LYS A 366 0.13 -32.57 10.81
N VAL A 367 -1.04 -33.10 11.16
CA VAL A 367 -1.74 -32.76 12.40
C VAL A 367 -1.49 -33.89 13.39
N VAL A 368 -0.70 -33.61 14.43
CA VAL A 368 -0.49 -34.58 15.51
C VAL A 368 -1.66 -34.49 16.46
N VAL A 369 -2.39 -35.58 16.63
CA VAL A 369 -3.56 -35.68 17.50
C VAL A 369 -3.41 -36.80 18.51
N ILE A 370 -4.07 -36.65 19.66
CA ILE A 370 -4.25 -37.66 20.69
C ILE A 370 -5.75 -37.88 20.93
N ASN A 371 -6.14 -39.14 21.12
CA ASN A 371 -7.49 -39.51 21.50
C ASN A 371 -7.64 -39.55 23.04
N LEU A 372 -8.46 -38.67 23.59
CA LEU A 372 -8.79 -38.54 25.01
C LEU A 372 -10.26 -38.88 25.31
N SER A 373 -10.95 -39.57 24.41
CA SER A 373 -12.40 -39.79 24.48
C SER A 373 -12.83 -40.93 25.40
N GLY A 374 -11.92 -41.84 25.77
CA GLY A 374 -12.25 -43.09 26.46
C GLY A 374 -12.78 -44.21 25.54
N ASP A 375 -12.91 -43.95 24.24
CA ASP A 375 -13.41 -44.88 23.22
C ASP A 375 -12.52 -44.84 21.95
N ILE A 376 -12.76 -45.74 21.00
CA ILE A 376 -12.10 -45.70 19.68
C ILE A 376 -12.66 -44.55 18.84
N LEU A 377 -11.78 -43.69 18.31
CA LEU A 377 -12.15 -42.65 17.36
C LEU A 377 -11.77 -43.03 15.93
N HIS A 378 -12.68 -42.79 14.99
CA HIS A 378 -12.42 -42.93 13.56
C HIS A 378 -12.33 -41.56 12.90
N ILE A 379 -11.28 -41.35 12.11
CA ILE A 379 -11.12 -40.20 11.23
C ILE A 379 -11.24 -40.70 9.80
N ALA A 380 -12.26 -40.24 9.07
CA ALA A 380 -12.42 -40.58 7.67
C ALA A 380 -11.57 -39.68 6.76
N GLN A 381 -11.17 -40.17 5.60
CA GLN A 381 -10.54 -39.36 4.56
C GLN A 381 -11.43 -38.14 4.23
N GLY A 382 -10.82 -36.96 4.21
CA GLY A 382 -11.49 -35.71 3.92
C GLY A 382 -12.33 -35.16 5.08
N GLN A 383 -12.29 -35.77 6.27
CA GLN A 383 -12.86 -35.22 7.51
C GLN A 383 -12.01 -34.05 8.01
N LYS A 384 -12.65 -33.03 8.58
CA LYS A 384 -11.96 -31.94 9.26
C LYS A 384 -11.34 -32.47 10.55
N ILE A 385 -10.07 -32.16 10.80
CA ILE A 385 -9.31 -32.73 11.94
C ILE A 385 -8.75 -31.66 12.89
N ALA A 386 -8.43 -30.48 12.35
CA ALA A 386 -7.90 -29.36 13.11
C ALA A 386 -8.14 -28.07 12.30
N GLN A 387 -7.69 -26.94 12.83
CA GLN A 387 -7.62 -25.69 12.09
C GLN A 387 -6.22 -25.10 12.19
N ILE A 388 -5.77 -24.37 11.17
CA ILE A 388 -4.50 -23.62 11.18
C ILE A 388 -4.77 -22.12 11.26
N LEU A 389 -4.19 -21.47 12.25
CA LEU A 389 -4.16 -20.02 12.42
C LEU A 389 -2.86 -19.49 11.86
N ILE A 390 -2.92 -18.36 11.15
CA ILE A 390 -1.74 -17.72 10.56
C ILE A 390 -1.44 -16.51 11.41
N GLN A 391 -0.39 -16.63 12.21
CA GLN A 391 -0.07 -15.69 13.27
C GLN A 391 1.22 -14.95 12.92
N LYS A 392 1.18 -13.62 12.93
CA LYS A 392 2.39 -12.80 12.87
C LYS A 392 3.23 -13.09 14.12
N ILE A 393 4.53 -13.29 13.94
CA ILE A 393 5.48 -13.51 15.02
C ILE A 393 6.47 -12.36 15.10
N GLU A 394 7.00 -12.11 16.30
CA GLU A 394 8.14 -11.24 16.54
C GLU A 394 9.38 -12.12 16.75
N THR A 395 10.53 -11.68 16.25
CA THR A 395 11.81 -12.41 16.37
C THR A 395 12.88 -11.55 17.06
N PRO A 396 12.72 -11.23 18.36
CA PRO A 396 13.69 -10.42 19.09
C PRO A 396 15.01 -11.16 19.30
N ALA A 397 16.10 -10.41 19.41
CA ALA A 397 17.39 -10.99 19.79
C ALA A 397 17.36 -11.43 21.27
N VAL A 398 17.87 -12.62 21.54
CA VAL A 398 18.02 -13.14 22.92
C VAL A 398 19.37 -12.67 23.47
N GLN A 399 19.36 -12.04 24.64
CA GLN A 399 20.56 -11.56 25.33
C GLN A 399 20.61 -12.10 26.76
N THR A 400 21.77 -12.58 27.19
CA THR A 400 22.02 -12.97 28.59
C THR A 400 22.28 -11.73 29.43
N VAL A 401 21.62 -11.64 30.59
CA VAL A 401 21.80 -10.55 31.57
C VAL A 401 22.12 -11.14 32.95
N GLY A 402 22.83 -10.37 33.80
CA GLY A 402 23.20 -10.81 35.15
C GLY A 402 22.04 -10.81 36.15
N ALA A 403 20.99 -10.04 35.88
CA ALA A 403 19.75 -10.01 36.65
C ALA A 403 18.60 -9.54 35.75
N LEU A 404 17.38 -9.99 36.03
CA LEU A 404 16.14 -9.49 35.42
C LEU A 404 15.55 -8.37 36.29
N ASP A 405 14.70 -7.54 35.70
CA ASP A 405 13.97 -6.51 36.45
C ASP A 405 12.96 -7.13 37.43
N ILE A 406 12.81 -6.51 38.60
CA ILE A 406 11.86 -6.96 39.63
C ILE A 406 10.44 -6.55 39.21
N THR A 407 9.52 -7.53 39.15
CA THR A 407 8.09 -7.28 38.88
C THR A 407 7.25 -7.56 40.12
N GLN A 408 6.03 -7.03 40.18
CA GLN A 408 5.12 -7.33 41.30
C GLN A 408 4.80 -8.83 41.45
N ARG A 409 4.89 -9.61 40.37
CA ARG A 409 4.68 -11.06 40.41
C ARG A 409 5.92 -11.81 40.92
N ASP A 410 7.11 -11.31 40.56
CA ASP A 410 8.43 -11.85 40.92
C ASP A 410 8.53 -13.38 40.72
N ASP A 411 9.14 -14.12 41.63
CA ASP A 411 9.35 -15.58 41.59
C ASP A 411 8.11 -16.42 41.94
N ARG A 412 6.94 -15.79 42.16
CA ARG A 412 5.70 -16.49 42.47
C ARG A 412 5.23 -17.24 41.22
N GLY A 413 5.49 -18.55 41.21
CA GLY A 413 5.27 -19.46 40.09
C GLY A 413 3.81 -19.67 39.64
N PHE A 414 3.58 -20.78 38.93
CA PHE A 414 2.26 -21.12 38.39
C PHE A 414 1.18 -21.22 39.49
N GLY A 415 0.03 -20.58 39.28
CA GLY A 415 -1.11 -20.61 40.21
C GLY A 415 -1.22 -19.43 41.19
N SER A 416 -0.29 -18.47 41.18
CA SER A 416 -0.20 -17.38 42.16
C SER A 416 -1.38 -16.37 42.18
N SER A 417 -2.33 -16.47 41.26
CA SER A 417 -3.51 -15.59 41.15
C SER A 417 -4.85 -16.33 41.22
N GLY A 418 -4.84 -17.66 41.27
CA GLY A 418 -6.03 -18.48 41.42
C GLY A 418 -6.08 -19.02 42.84
N ALA A 419 -6.94 -18.46 43.68
CA ALA A 419 -7.41 -19.20 44.84
C ALA A 419 -8.12 -20.45 44.29
N PHE A 420 -7.54 -21.63 44.55
CA PHE A 420 -8.25 -22.89 44.34
C PHE A 420 -9.32 -23.05 45.41
#